data_AF-A0A7K6WJW1-F1
#
_entry.id   AF-A0A7K6WJW1-F1
#
_cell.length_a   1.000
_cell.length_b   1.000
_cell.length_c   1.000
_cell.angle_alpha   90.00
_cell.angle_beta   90.00
_cell.angle_gamma   90.00
#
_symmetry.space_group_name_H-M   'P 1'
#
loop_
_entity.id
_entity.type
_entity.pdbx_description
1 polymer ?
#
loop_
_entity_poly.entity_id
_entity_poly.type
_entity_poly.pdbx_seq_one_letter_code
_entity_poly.pdbx_strand_id
1 'polypeptide(L)'
;EGDGMIGNIYSMGLALQALGATGKFYAPREWDCAQAFSVVYSHDYRQPMAIAQVLPALVGRSYLDVAGLDCAASASMSVSPQPSLSPKRRTTVIPRGTAAPARRPPDPTGTTLPPRAPVVLCWAPTVPLSAASSITVHYSITNKLQGRHFSYSISVQVPAGSVLLKVLQAAEEKKPDIF
;
A
#
# COMPACT_ATOMS: atom_id res chain seq x y z
N GLU A 1 -10.08 30.20 5.97
CA GLU A 1 -8.66 29.80 5.95
C GLU A 1 -8.37 28.76 4.88
N GLY A 2 -7.09 28.55 4.57
CA GLY A 2 -6.60 27.39 3.82
C GLY A 2 -6.36 26.18 4.73
N ASP A 3 -6.24 24.99 4.14
CA ASP A 3 -6.04 23.70 4.83
C ASP A 3 -4.65 23.51 5.46
N GLY A 4 -3.78 24.53 5.39
CA GLY A 4 -2.39 24.48 5.87
C GLY A 4 -1.41 23.94 4.84
N MET A 5 -1.86 23.57 3.63
CA MET A 5 -1.01 23.07 2.56
C MET A 5 -0.37 24.21 1.76
N ILE A 6 0.92 24.08 1.47
CA ILE A 6 1.67 24.98 0.60
C ILE A 6 2.02 24.23 -0.69
N GLY A 7 1.31 24.58 -1.76
CA GLY A 7 1.36 23.85 -3.03
C GLY A 7 0.47 22.61 -2.97
N ASN A 8 1.07 21.42 -3.06
CA ASN A 8 0.38 20.13 -2.93
C ASN A 8 1.11 19.21 -1.92
N ILE A 9 0.52 18.05 -1.64
CA ILE A 9 1.06 17.09 -0.64
C ILE A 9 2.48 16.59 -0.94
N TYR A 10 2.90 16.61 -2.21
CA TYR A 10 4.23 16.19 -2.65
C TYR A 10 5.26 17.34 -2.57
N SER A 11 4.84 18.60 -2.68
CA SER A 11 5.73 19.77 -2.47
C SER A 11 5.85 20.17 -1.00
N MET A 12 4.87 19.78 -0.18
CA MET A 12 4.73 20.24 1.20
C MET A 12 5.93 19.90 2.09
N GLY A 13 6.54 18.72 1.90
CA GLY A 13 7.74 18.30 2.65
C GLY A 13 8.92 19.24 2.47
N LEU A 14 9.14 19.75 1.25
CA LEU A 14 10.19 20.73 0.96
C LEU A 14 9.81 22.12 1.46
N ALA A 15 8.53 22.49 1.38
CA ALA A 15 8.02 23.76 1.91
C ALA A 15 8.25 23.87 3.43
N LEU A 16 7.98 22.79 4.18
CA LEU A 16 8.25 22.72 5.62
C LEU A 16 9.72 22.99 5.94
N GLN A 17 10.66 22.37 5.21
CA GLN A 17 12.09 22.59 5.39
C GLN A 17 12.49 24.04 5.10
N ALA A 18 12.02 24.59 3.98
CA ALA A 18 12.34 25.95 3.56
C ALA A 18 11.83 26.99 4.58
N LEU A 19 10.60 26.86 5.05
CA LEU A 19 10.01 27.79 6.01
C LEU A 19 10.58 27.63 7.42
N GLY A 20 10.92 26.41 7.82
CA GLY A 20 11.69 26.16 9.04
C GLY A 20 13.03 26.89 9.05
N ALA A 21 13.74 26.91 7.91
CA ALA A 21 15.03 27.58 7.77
C ALA A 21 14.95 29.11 7.61
N THR A 22 13.77 29.66 7.27
CA THR A 22 13.60 31.07 6.87
C THR A 22 12.68 31.88 7.77
N GLY A 23 12.47 31.43 9.02
CA GLY A 23 11.60 32.05 10.03
C GLY A 23 11.62 33.59 10.09
N LYS A 24 12.79 34.20 9.90
CA LYS A 24 13.00 35.65 9.96
C LYS A 24 12.35 36.47 8.84
N PHE A 25 11.83 35.86 7.78
CA PHE A 25 11.45 36.56 6.54
C PHE A 25 9.95 36.66 6.25
N TYR A 26 9.09 35.93 6.96
CA TYR A 26 7.64 35.92 6.67
C TYR A 26 6.77 36.65 7.70
N ALA A 27 7.37 37.21 8.76
CA ALA A 27 6.67 38.16 9.62
C ALA A 27 6.18 39.39 8.80
N PRO A 28 4.96 39.89 9.03
CA PRO A 28 4.04 39.60 10.14
C PRO A 28 3.05 38.46 9.87
N ARG A 29 3.11 37.80 8.70
CA ARG A 29 2.23 36.66 8.39
C ARG A 29 2.79 35.41 9.04
N GLU A 30 2.23 35.08 10.20
CA GLU A 30 2.58 33.86 10.90
C GLU A 30 2.09 32.64 10.12
N TRP A 31 2.96 31.62 10.02
CA TRP A 31 2.64 30.36 9.38
C TRP A 31 2.47 29.30 10.46
N ASP A 32 1.31 28.64 10.46
CA ASP A 32 1.02 27.55 11.39
C ASP A 32 1.74 26.26 10.94
N CYS A 33 2.94 26.06 11.51
CA CYS A 33 3.75 24.87 11.28
C CYS A 33 3.04 23.59 11.78
N ALA A 34 2.25 23.66 12.84
CA ALA A 34 1.57 22.48 13.40
C ALA A 34 0.44 22.00 12.48
N GLN A 35 -0.36 22.93 11.94
CA GLN A 35 -1.37 22.64 10.94
C GLN A 35 -0.73 22.02 9.69
N ALA A 36 0.33 22.64 9.18
CA ALA A 36 1.10 22.19 8.02
C ALA A 36 1.72 20.79 8.22
N PHE A 37 2.27 20.51 9.41
CA PHE A 37 2.82 19.20 9.77
C PHE A 37 1.74 18.13 9.82
N SER A 38 0.56 18.43 10.37
CA SER A 38 -0.55 17.47 10.45
C SER A 38 -1.00 16.97 9.08
N VAL A 39 -1.00 17.86 8.07
CA VAL A 39 -1.35 17.51 6.68
C VAL A 39 -0.40 16.46 6.10
N VAL A 40 0.92 16.64 6.28
CA VAL A 40 1.90 15.68 5.76
C VAL A 40 1.97 14.40 6.60
N TYR A 41 1.86 14.51 7.92
CA TYR A 41 1.96 13.35 8.80
C TYR A 41 0.82 12.35 8.58
N SER A 42 -0.37 12.84 8.24
CA SER A 42 -1.57 12.01 8.04
C SER A 42 -1.66 11.36 6.66
N HIS A 43 -0.80 11.71 5.71
CA HIS A 43 -0.89 11.22 4.34
C HIS A 43 -0.22 9.86 4.14
N ASP A 44 -0.89 8.93 3.44
CA ASP A 44 -0.31 7.62 3.07
C ASP A 44 0.64 7.76 1.87
N TYR A 45 1.94 7.96 2.15
CA TYR A 45 2.96 8.01 1.11
C TYR A 45 3.39 6.61 0.66
N ARG A 46 3.08 6.27 -0.59
CA ARG A 46 3.51 5.00 -1.21
C ARG A 46 4.73 5.13 -2.12
N GLN A 47 5.02 6.33 -2.59
CA GLN A 47 6.13 6.58 -3.53
C GLN A 47 7.42 6.87 -2.76
N PRO A 48 8.51 6.08 -2.92
CA PRO A 48 9.75 6.27 -2.17
C PRO A 48 10.35 7.67 -2.32
N MET A 49 10.23 8.27 -3.51
CA MET A 49 10.67 9.65 -3.74
C MET A 49 9.88 10.67 -2.92
N ALA A 50 8.57 10.52 -2.79
CA ALA A 50 7.75 11.40 -1.96
C ALA A 50 8.13 11.25 -0.48
N ILE A 51 8.34 10.01 -0.02
CA ILE A 51 8.84 9.72 1.33
C ILE A 51 10.19 10.41 1.56
N ALA A 52 11.14 10.28 0.62
CA ALA A 52 12.47 10.88 0.74
C ALA A 52 12.43 12.41 0.86
N GLN A 53 11.47 13.07 0.19
CA GLN A 53 11.32 14.53 0.25
C GLN A 53 10.64 15.02 1.53
N VAL A 54 9.72 14.24 2.10
CA VAL A 54 8.97 14.65 3.30
C VAL A 54 9.63 14.20 4.59
N LEU A 55 10.38 13.09 4.58
CA LEU A 55 10.97 12.48 5.77
C LEU A 55 11.86 13.45 6.56
N PRO A 56 12.75 14.27 5.96
CA PRO A 56 13.55 15.22 6.73
C PRO A 56 12.69 16.15 7.57
N ALA A 57 11.64 16.74 6.98
CA ALA A 57 10.71 17.63 7.70
C ALA A 57 9.99 16.90 8.85
N LEU A 58 9.57 15.65 8.63
CA LEU A 58 8.89 14.84 9.65
C LEU A 58 9.77 14.53 10.87
N VAL A 59 11.08 14.46 10.69
CA VAL A 59 12.05 14.25 11.78
C VAL A 59 12.69 15.54 12.28
N GLY A 60 12.12 16.70 11.91
CA GLY A 60 12.62 18.01 12.35
C GLY A 60 13.99 18.37 11.78
N ARG A 61 14.30 17.89 10.57
CA ARG A 61 15.54 18.14 9.84
C ARG A 61 15.26 18.83 8.51
N SER A 62 16.30 19.44 7.98
CA SER A 62 16.35 19.99 6.63
C SER A 62 17.61 19.53 5.91
N TYR A 63 17.68 19.74 4.60
CA TYR A 63 18.92 19.49 3.86
C TYR A 63 20.11 20.35 4.32
N LEU A 64 19.87 21.45 5.04
CA LEU A 64 20.97 22.24 5.62
C LEU A 64 21.68 21.50 6.77
N ASP A 65 21.04 20.52 7.41
CA ASP A 65 21.61 19.74 8.51
C ASP A 65 22.60 18.66 8.03
N VAL A 66 22.67 18.42 6.72
CA VAL A 66 23.50 17.35 6.12
C VAL A 66 24.99 17.56 6.41
N ALA A 67 25.45 18.81 6.45
CA ALA A 67 26.85 19.12 6.74
C ALA A 67 27.27 18.73 8.17
N GLY A 68 26.31 18.62 9.10
CA GLY A 68 26.54 18.26 10.50
C GLY A 68 26.19 16.80 10.82
N LEU A 69 26.08 15.92 9.81
CA LEU A 69 25.66 14.55 10.03
C LEU A 69 26.77 13.71 10.69
N ASP A 70 26.50 13.17 11.86
CA ASP A 70 27.38 12.20 12.52
C ASP A 70 27.07 10.79 12.01
N CYS A 71 27.92 10.30 11.10
CA CYS A 71 27.83 8.97 10.53
C CYS A 71 28.22 7.84 11.50
N ALA A 72 28.90 8.14 12.61
CA ALA A 72 29.26 7.13 13.62
C ALA A 72 28.09 6.89 14.59
N ALA A 73 27.33 7.92 14.93
CA ALA A 73 26.13 7.80 15.76
C ALA A 73 25.03 6.93 15.13
N SER A 74 24.93 6.88 13.80
CA SER A 74 23.91 6.11 13.08
C SER A 74 24.12 4.59 13.13
N ALA A 75 25.33 4.11 13.44
CA ALA A 75 25.63 2.68 13.61
C ALA A 75 24.98 2.08 14.88
N SER A 76 24.57 2.94 15.83
CA SER A 76 23.91 2.53 17.08
C SER A 76 22.38 2.44 16.96
N MET A 77 21.80 2.97 15.88
CA MET A 77 20.37 2.82 15.60
C MET A 77 20.13 1.47 14.95
N SER A 78 19.97 0.44 15.80
CA SER A 78 19.50 -0.87 15.39
C SER A 78 18.25 -0.68 14.52
N VAL A 79 18.37 -1.02 13.23
CA VAL A 79 17.22 -1.33 12.40
C VAL A 79 16.50 -2.44 13.15
N SER A 80 15.37 -2.13 13.79
CA SER A 80 14.48 -3.15 14.35
C SER A 80 14.33 -4.24 13.28
N PRO A 81 14.49 -5.53 13.61
CA PRO A 81 14.44 -6.58 12.61
C PRO A 81 13.16 -6.41 11.82
N GLN A 82 13.27 -6.19 10.50
CA GLN A 82 12.09 -6.26 9.64
C GLN A 82 11.35 -7.54 10.01
N PRO A 83 10.03 -7.50 10.31
CA PRO A 83 9.29 -8.74 10.43
C PRO A 83 9.50 -9.49 9.12
N SER A 84 10.12 -10.68 9.21
CA SER A 84 10.51 -11.45 8.04
C SER A 84 9.26 -11.73 7.20
N LEU A 85 9.08 -11.00 6.10
CA LEU A 85 8.05 -11.27 5.11
C LEU A 85 8.53 -12.44 4.25
N SER A 86 8.55 -13.63 4.84
CA SER A 86 8.57 -14.88 4.09
C SER A 86 7.22 -15.55 4.27
N PRO A 87 6.46 -15.85 3.19
CA PRO A 87 5.30 -16.70 3.30
C PRO A 87 5.79 -18.10 3.69
N LYS A 88 5.66 -18.46 4.97
CA LYS A 88 5.94 -19.82 5.42
C LYS A 88 4.91 -20.74 4.78
N ARG A 89 5.30 -21.39 3.70
CA ARG A 89 4.57 -22.50 3.07
C ARG A 89 4.48 -23.61 4.13
N ARG A 90 3.26 -23.83 4.64
CA ARG A 90 2.98 -24.79 5.71
C ARG A 90 3.01 -26.20 5.14
N THR A 91 4.16 -26.86 5.17
CA THR A 91 4.21 -28.32 4.99
C THR A 91 3.99 -28.96 6.35
N THR A 92 2.75 -29.30 6.66
CA THR A 92 2.43 -30.13 7.83
C THR A 92 2.86 -31.56 7.53
N VAL A 93 4.06 -31.94 7.94
CA VAL A 93 4.43 -33.35 8.11
C VAL A 93 3.83 -33.79 9.45
N ILE A 94 2.85 -34.69 9.39
CA ILE A 94 2.20 -35.28 10.57
C ILE A 94 3.19 -36.25 11.23
N PRO A 95 3.59 -36.05 12.51
CA PRO A 95 4.36 -37.05 13.23
C PRO A 95 3.42 -38.17 13.68
N ARG A 96 3.79 -39.41 13.35
CA ARG A 96 3.14 -40.63 13.81
C ARG A 96 3.49 -40.82 15.29
N GLY A 97 2.58 -40.41 16.19
CA GLY A 97 2.71 -40.59 17.63
C GLY A 97 2.49 -42.04 18.05
N THR A 98 3.47 -42.58 18.76
CA THR A 98 3.53 -43.88 19.41
C THR A 98 2.52 -44.01 20.56
N ALA A 99 1.96 -45.21 20.70
CA ALA A 99 0.95 -45.57 21.70
C ALA A 99 1.58 -45.93 23.06
N ALA A 100 0.93 -45.51 24.15
CA ALA A 100 1.08 -46.08 25.50
C ALA A 100 -0.30 -46.07 26.20
N PRO A 101 -0.58 -46.99 27.15
CA PRO A 101 -1.91 -47.59 27.30
C PRO A 101 -2.81 -46.88 28.34
N ALA A 102 -4.11 -46.83 28.04
CA ALA A 102 -5.15 -46.39 28.97
C ALA A 102 -5.74 -47.58 29.76
N ARG A 103 -5.91 -47.38 31.07
CA ARG A 103 -6.60 -48.29 32.00
C ARG A 103 -8.10 -48.37 31.65
N ARG A 104 -8.67 -49.58 31.68
CA ARG A 104 -10.12 -49.84 31.55
C ARG A 104 -10.87 -49.53 32.85
N PRO A 105 -12.13 -49.08 32.74
CA PRO A 105 -13.20 -49.52 33.61
C PRO A 105 -14.28 -50.32 32.82
N PRO A 106 -15.15 -51.08 33.51
CA PRO A 106 -16.04 -52.06 32.88
C PRO A 106 -17.38 -51.46 32.43
N ASP A 107 -17.86 -51.93 31.28
CA ASP A 107 -19.26 -51.87 30.86
C ASP A 107 -20.15 -52.72 31.78
N PRO A 108 -21.45 -52.40 31.85
CA PRO A 108 -22.35 -53.41 31.34
C PRO A 108 -23.56 -52.87 30.56
N THR A 109 -24.05 -53.79 29.73
CA THR A 109 -25.41 -53.96 29.21
C THR A 109 -25.71 -53.35 27.84
N GLY A 110 -25.95 -54.26 26.89
CA GLY A 110 -26.08 -53.98 25.48
C GLY A 110 -27.45 -53.50 25.02
N THR A 111 -27.46 -52.91 23.83
CA THR A 111 -28.63 -52.81 22.95
C THR A 111 -28.14 -52.68 21.50
N THR A 112 -28.99 -53.13 20.57
CA THR A 112 -28.69 -53.60 19.22
C THR A 112 -28.94 -52.55 18.12
N LEU A 113 -28.17 -52.62 17.00
CA LEU A 113 -28.38 -52.10 15.59
C LEU A 113 -28.25 -50.57 15.31
N PRO A 114 -27.98 -50.09 14.05
CA PRO A 114 -27.64 -50.73 12.75
C PRO A 114 -26.39 -50.08 12.02
N PRO A 115 -26.06 -50.35 10.73
CA PRO A 115 -24.71 -50.19 10.17
C PRO A 115 -24.36 -48.80 9.60
N ARG A 116 -23.04 -48.60 9.44
CA ARG A 116 -22.31 -47.46 8.86
C ARG A 116 -22.98 -46.86 7.61
N ALA A 117 -23.32 -45.58 7.68
CA ALA A 117 -23.50 -44.72 6.51
C ALA A 117 -22.12 -44.23 6.00
N PRO A 118 -21.92 -44.09 4.68
CA PRO A 118 -20.68 -43.54 4.14
C PRO A 118 -20.62 -42.03 4.43
N VAL A 119 -19.48 -41.57 4.92
CA VAL A 119 -19.17 -40.15 5.07
C VAL A 119 -19.10 -39.54 3.67
N VAL A 120 -20.17 -38.85 3.26
CA VAL A 120 -20.14 -37.98 2.08
C VAL A 120 -19.19 -36.83 2.41
N LEU A 121 -18.03 -36.79 1.77
CA LEU A 121 -17.15 -35.63 1.80
C LEU A 121 -17.88 -34.49 1.09
N CYS A 122 -18.48 -33.58 1.85
CA CYS A 122 -18.94 -32.30 1.31
C CYS A 122 -17.70 -31.54 0.82
N TRP A 123 -17.49 -31.55 -0.50
CA TRP A 123 -16.73 -30.56 -1.24
C TRP A 123 -16.94 -29.16 -0.64
N ALA A 124 -15.86 -28.49 -0.27
CA ALA A 124 -15.92 -27.09 0.13
C ALA A 124 -16.38 -26.27 -1.08
N PRO A 125 -17.41 -25.41 -0.97
CA PRO A 125 -17.76 -24.52 -2.05
C PRO A 125 -16.57 -23.61 -2.33
N THR A 126 -16.10 -23.62 -3.57
CA THR A 126 -15.18 -22.60 -4.08
C THR A 126 -15.91 -21.28 -3.93
N VAL A 127 -15.52 -20.48 -2.93
CA VAL A 127 -15.98 -19.10 -2.80
C VAL A 127 -15.64 -18.42 -4.13
N PRO A 128 -16.63 -17.94 -4.91
CA PRO A 128 -16.31 -17.20 -6.12
C PRO A 128 -15.52 -15.96 -5.70
N LEU A 129 -14.31 -15.87 -6.24
CA LEU A 129 -13.43 -14.72 -6.12
C LEU A 129 -14.25 -13.48 -6.49
N SER A 130 -14.50 -12.62 -5.50
CA SER A 130 -15.30 -11.40 -5.60
C SER A 130 -15.08 -10.74 -6.96
N ALA A 131 -16.15 -10.66 -7.78
CA ALA A 131 -16.08 -10.02 -9.08
C ALA A 131 -15.58 -8.58 -8.89
N ALA A 132 -14.36 -8.31 -9.37
CA ALA A 132 -13.80 -6.97 -9.29
C ALA A 132 -14.69 -6.04 -10.11
N SER A 133 -15.30 -5.04 -9.47
CA SER A 133 -16.11 -4.03 -10.16
C SER A 133 -15.25 -3.31 -11.20
N SER A 134 -15.69 -3.25 -12.45
CA SER A 134 -15.00 -2.46 -13.49
C SER A 134 -15.47 -1.01 -13.47
N ILE A 135 -14.56 -0.10 -13.77
CA ILE A 135 -14.86 1.33 -13.97
C ILE A 135 -14.60 1.68 -15.44
N THR A 136 -15.40 2.59 -15.98
CA THR A 136 -15.17 3.15 -17.31
C THR A 136 -14.45 4.48 -17.18
N VAL A 137 -13.34 4.64 -17.90
CA VAL A 137 -12.53 5.87 -17.91
C VAL A 137 -12.52 6.45 -19.32
N HIS A 138 -12.77 7.75 -19.43
CA HIS A 138 -12.64 8.49 -20.68
C HIS A 138 -11.21 9.03 -20.80
N TYR A 139 -10.42 8.44 -21.69
CA TYR A 139 -9.01 8.76 -21.89
C TYR A 139 -8.80 9.51 -23.22
N SER A 140 -7.95 10.53 -23.21
CA SER A 140 -7.68 11.39 -24.36
C SER A 140 -6.19 11.68 -24.52
N ILE A 141 -5.70 11.63 -25.77
CA ILE A 141 -4.36 12.09 -26.16
C ILE A 141 -4.50 13.27 -27.12
N THR A 142 -3.65 14.28 -26.98
CA THR A 142 -3.74 15.51 -27.77
C THR A 142 -2.36 16.07 -28.05
N ASN A 143 -2.09 16.41 -29.31
CA ASN A 143 -0.92 17.19 -29.70
C ASN A 143 -1.37 18.42 -30.48
N LYS A 144 -1.05 19.60 -29.94
CA LYS A 144 -1.25 20.92 -30.56
C LYS A 144 0.04 21.74 -30.62
N LEU A 145 1.17 21.13 -30.28
CA LEU A 145 2.44 21.84 -30.09
C LEU A 145 3.36 21.69 -31.29
N GLN A 146 3.45 20.49 -31.86
CA GLN A 146 4.41 20.20 -32.92
C GLN A 146 3.87 19.20 -33.94
N GLY A 147 4.20 19.43 -35.21
CA GLY A 147 3.82 18.55 -36.33
C GLY A 147 2.33 18.64 -36.67
N ARG A 148 1.75 17.50 -37.07
CA ARG A 148 0.32 17.41 -37.36
C ARG A 148 -0.48 17.38 -36.06
N HIS A 149 -1.42 18.30 -35.93
CA HIS A 149 -2.30 18.35 -34.77
C HIS A 149 -3.24 17.16 -34.75
N PHE A 150 -3.47 16.60 -33.57
CA PHE A 150 -4.46 15.54 -33.37
C PHE A 150 -5.07 15.60 -31.98
N SER A 151 -6.25 15.01 -31.85
CA SER A 151 -6.97 14.85 -30.59
C SER A 151 -7.82 13.58 -30.69
N TYR A 152 -7.42 12.53 -29.98
CA TYR A 152 -8.13 11.25 -29.97
C TYR A 152 -8.66 10.96 -28.57
N SER A 153 -9.82 10.30 -28.49
CA SER A 153 -10.46 9.93 -27.23
C SER A 153 -11.06 8.53 -27.31
N ILE A 154 -11.03 7.82 -26.20
CA ILE A 154 -11.54 6.45 -26.08
C ILE A 154 -12.08 6.19 -24.68
N SER A 155 -13.15 5.41 -24.59
CA SER A 155 -13.64 4.87 -23.32
C SER A 155 -13.16 3.43 -23.15
N VAL A 156 -12.46 3.17 -22.06
CA VAL A 156 -11.91 1.85 -21.70
C VAL A 156 -12.44 1.42 -20.34
N GLN A 157 -12.68 0.12 -20.19
CA GLN A 157 -13.07 -0.47 -18.91
C GLN A 157 -11.85 -1.11 -18.26
N VAL A 158 -11.59 -0.77 -17.00
CA VAL A 158 -10.51 -1.35 -16.20
C VAL A 158 -11.05 -1.75 -14.82
N PRO A 159 -10.46 -2.76 -14.15
CA PRO A 159 -10.83 -3.09 -12.77
C PRO A 159 -10.66 -1.88 -11.84
N ALA A 160 -11.59 -1.69 -10.90
CA ALA A 160 -11.49 -0.66 -9.87
C ALA A 160 -10.19 -0.84 -9.06
N GLY A 161 -9.53 0.28 -8.74
CA GLY A 161 -8.21 0.28 -8.09
C GLY A 161 -7.02 0.15 -9.05
N SER A 162 -7.26 0.03 -10.35
CA SER A 162 -6.19 0.12 -11.36
C SER A 162 -5.56 1.52 -11.40
N VAL A 163 -4.29 1.59 -11.79
CA VAL A 163 -3.56 2.85 -12.01
C VAL A 163 -3.75 3.37 -13.44
N LEU A 164 -3.47 4.66 -13.65
CA LEU A 164 -3.54 5.29 -14.98
C LEU A 164 -2.78 4.50 -16.04
N LEU A 165 -1.59 3.95 -15.73
CA LEU A 165 -0.81 3.13 -16.65
C LEU A 165 -1.61 1.95 -17.25
N LYS A 166 -2.53 1.35 -16.47
CA LYS A 166 -3.38 0.27 -16.97
C LYS A 166 -4.46 0.77 -17.95
N VAL A 167 -4.92 2.01 -17.79
CA VAL A 167 -5.84 2.69 -18.73
C VAL A 167 -5.13 2.94 -20.05
N LEU A 168 -3.87 3.41 -20.04
CA LEU A 168 -3.04 3.54 -21.25
C LEU A 168 -2.94 2.21 -21.98
N GLN A 169 -2.58 1.14 -21.26
CA GLN A 169 -2.42 -0.19 -21.84
C GLN A 169 -3.73 -0.75 -22.43
N ALA A 170 -4.86 -0.51 -21.77
CA ALA A 170 -6.17 -0.91 -22.28
C ALA A 170 -6.61 -0.09 -23.51
N ALA A 171 -6.16 1.17 -23.62
CA ALA A 171 -6.42 2.00 -24.79
C ALA A 171 -5.60 1.55 -26.00
N GLU A 172 -4.30 1.27 -25.80
CA GLU A 172 -3.38 0.71 -26.79
C GLU A 172 -3.91 -0.63 -27.34
N GLU A 173 -4.32 -1.56 -26.46
CA GLU A 173 -4.87 -2.86 -26.88
C GLU A 173 -6.15 -2.72 -27.71
N LYS A 174 -7.00 -1.74 -27.38
CA LYS A 174 -8.30 -1.54 -28.03
C LYS A 174 -8.17 -0.84 -29.39
N LYS A 175 -7.22 0.07 -29.56
CA LYS A 175 -6.98 0.83 -30.80
C LYS A 175 -5.48 1.16 -30.96
N PRO A 176 -4.65 0.18 -31.34
CA PRO A 176 -3.20 0.33 -31.40
C PRO A 176 -2.71 1.32 -32.48
N ASP A 177 -3.51 1.55 -33.52
CA ASP A 177 -3.16 2.51 -34.57
C ASP A 177 -3.28 3.98 -34.11
N ILE A 178 -3.83 4.21 -32.91
CA ILE A 178 -4.13 5.55 -32.39
C ILE A 178 -3.46 5.82 -31.04
N PHE A 179 -3.47 4.85 -30.11
CA PHE A 179 -3.08 5.02 -28.70
C PHE A 179 -1.85 4.22 -28.32
#